data_AF-A0A850JFT1-F1
#
_entry.id   AF-A0A850JFT1-F1
#
_cell.length_a   1.000
_cell.length_b   1.000
_cell.length_c   1.000
_cell.angle_alpha   90.00
_cell.angle_beta   90.00
_cell.angle_gamma   90.00
#
_symmetry.space_group_name_H-M   'P 1'
#
loop_
_entity.id
_entity.type
_entity.pdbx_description
1 polymer ?
#
loop_
_entity_poly.entity_id
_entity_poly.type
_entity_poly.pdbx_seq_one_letter_code
_entity_poly.pdbx_strand_id
1 'polypeptide(L)'
;MNGDESLGLLVRDIGEVGVAEMAGSPGLAAAVDQHVATLRDELGAPGEERLMAYLHGFAEDAFNRGWWPDDPRDWRFVRIVAVCWMMRDAA
;
A
#
# COMPACT_ATOMS: atom_id res chain seq x y z
N MET A 1 -16.53 6.31 -15.49
CA MET A 1 -15.52 5.84 -14.52
C MET A 1 -16.00 6.26 -13.16
N ASN A 2 -16.34 5.31 -12.30
CA ASN A 2 -16.78 5.62 -10.93
C ASN A 2 -15.55 5.98 -10.07
N GLY A 3 -15.75 6.72 -8.98
CA GLY A 3 -14.64 7.10 -8.08
C GLY A 3 -13.87 5.89 -7.52
N ASP A 4 -14.60 4.82 -7.23
CA ASP A 4 -14.08 3.54 -6.73
C ASP A 4 -13.16 2.81 -7.74
N GLU A 5 -13.56 2.79 -9.01
CA GLU A 5 -12.77 2.19 -10.09
C GLU A 5 -11.46 2.95 -10.33
N SER A 6 -11.51 4.28 -10.22
CA SER A 6 -10.34 5.15 -10.36
C SER A 6 -9.35 4.95 -9.21
N LEU A 7 -9.89 4.78 -8.00
CA LEU A 7 -9.13 4.49 -6.80
C LEU A 7 -8.39 3.13 -6.92
N GLY A 8 -9.10 2.09 -7.37
CA GLY A 8 -8.51 0.76 -7.56
C GLY A 8 -7.35 0.77 -8.55
N LEU A 9 -7.48 1.49 -9.67
CA LEU A 9 -6.40 1.64 -10.65
C LEU A 9 -5.19 2.36 -10.05
N LEU A 10 -5.42 3.47 -9.34
CA LEU A 10 -4.34 4.25 -8.73
C LEU A 10 -3.56 3.45 -7.68
N VAL A 11 -4.26 2.72 -6.82
CA VAL A 11 -3.66 1.85 -5.80
C VAL A 11 -2.82 0.75 -6.45
N ARG A 12 -3.32 0.12 -7.52
CA ARG A 12 -2.57 -0.90 -8.26
C ARG A 12 -1.30 -0.32 -8.86
N ASP A 13 -1.39 0.84 -9.51
CA ASP A 13 -0.24 1.48 -10.16
C ASP A 13 0.84 1.88 -9.13
N ILE A 14 0.43 2.41 -7.97
CA ILE A 14 1.34 2.68 -6.84
C ILE A 14 2.01 1.38 -6.37
N GLY A 15 1.24 0.32 -6.16
CA GLY A 15 1.75 -0.97 -5.71
C GLY A 15 2.74 -1.58 -6.69
N GLU A 16 2.48 -1.51 -7.99
CA GLU A 16 3.38 -2.01 -9.03
C GLU A 16 4.70 -1.25 -9.07
N VAL A 17 4.64 0.09 -9.15
CA VAL A 17 5.83 0.94 -9.22
C VAL A 17 6.63 0.87 -7.93
N GLY A 18 5.97 0.97 -6.78
CA GLY A 18 6.63 1.00 -5.48
C GLY A 18 7.34 -0.31 -5.15
N VAL A 19 6.71 -1.45 -5.43
CA VAL A 19 7.36 -2.77 -5.22
C VAL A 19 8.55 -2.96 -6.16
N ALA A 20 8.47 -2.49 -7.41
CA ALA A 20 9.60 -2.55 -8.33
C ALA A 20 10.77 -1.68 -7.84
N GLU A 21 10.50 -0.47 -7.33
CA GLU A 21 11.53 0.45 -6.84
C GLU A 21 12.24 0.01 -5.55
N MET A 22 11.61 -0.87 -4.75
CA MET A 22 12.26 -1.44 -3.57
C MET A 22 13.61 -2.11 -3.89
N ALA A 23 13.76 -2.67 -5.10
CA ALA A 23 15.02 -3.30 -5.52
C ALA A 23 16.17 -2.30 -5.72
N GLY A 24 15.87 -1.04 -6.08
CA GLY A 24 16.85 0.02 -6.34
C GLY A 24 17.05 0.98 -5.17
N SER A 25 16.14 0.97 -4.18
CA SER A 25 16.10 1.94 -3.08
C SER A 25 16.06 1.24 -1.72
N PRO A 26 17.21 0.98 -1.08
CA PRO A 26 17.27 0.36 0.25
C PRO A 26 16.49 1.13 1.32
N GLY A 27 16.42 2.46 1.19
CA GLY A 27 15.63 3.31 2.10
C GLY A 27 14.12 3.06 1.97
N LEU A 28 13.63 2.88 0.74
CA LEU A 28 12.24 2.51 0.50
C LEU A 28 11.95 1.10 1.03
N ALA A 29 12.83 0.14 0.74
CA ALA A 29 12.70 -1.23 1.24
C ALA A 29 12.59 -1.29 2.77
N ALA A 30 13.47 -0.56 3.48
CA ALA A 30 13.42 -0.47 4.93
C ALA A 30 12.13 0.18 5.47
N ALA A 31 11.63 1.22 4.80
CA ALA A 31 10.37 1.86 5.19
C ALA A 31 9.17 0.91 4.97
N VAL A 32 9.16 0.17 3.86
CA VAL A 32 8.16 -0.85 3.59
C VAL A 32 8.19 -1.95 4.65
N ASP A 33 9.36 -2.50 4.98
CA ASP A 33 9.53 -3.52 6.03
C ASP A 33 8.99 -3.04 7.39
N GLN A 34 9.23 -1.78 7.74
CA GLN A 34 8.69 -1.20 8.96
C GLN A 34 7.15 -1.17 8.94
N HIS A 35 6.55 -0.74 7.82
CA HIS A 35 5.09 -0.72 7.69
C HIS A 35 4.48 -2.12 7.69
N VAL A 36 5.16 -3.11 7.10
CA VAL A 36 4.79 -4.53 7.13
C VAL A 36 4.77 -5.04 8.57
N ALA A 37 5.81 -4.75 9.37
CA ALA A 37 5.85 -5.14 10.77
C ALA A 37 4.66 -4.55 11.54
N THR A 38 4.41 -3.26 11.38
CA THR A 38 3.25 -2.60 11.98
C THR A 38 1.91 -3.20 11.51
N LEU A 39 1.76 -3.55 10.23
CA LEU A 39 0.56 -4.21 9.71
C LEU A 39 0.34 -5.59 10.32
N ARG A 40 1.41 -6.37 10.51
CA ARG A 40 1.34 -7.67 11.18
C ARG A 40 0.96 -7.51 12.65
N ASP A 41 1.45 -6.49 13.33
CA ASP A 41 1.06 -6.19 14.72
C ASP A 41 -0.43 -5.78 14.83
N GLU A 42 -0.93 -4.99 13.87
CA GLU A 42 -2.32 -4.51 13.84
C GLU A 42 -3.33 -5.56 13.37
N LEU A 43 -2.96 -6.36 12.36
CA LEU A 43 -3.87 -7.27 11.64
C LEU A 43 -3.63 -8.74 11.96
N GLY A 44 -2.54 -9.09 12.65
CA GLY A 44 -2.11 -10.46 12.93
C GLY A 44 -1.48 -11.12 11.70
N ALA A 45 -1.99 -12.30 11.33
CA ALA A 45 -1.64 -13.00 10.10
C ALA A 45 -2.79 -12.85 9.07
N PRO A 46 -2.94 -11.67 8.44
CA PRO A 46 -4.05 -11.44 7.54
C PRO A 46 -3.89 -12.27 6.26
N GLY A 47 -4.98 -12.91 5.84
CA GLY A 47 -5.09 -13.43 4.47
C GLY A 47 -5.35 -12.31 3.46
N GLU A 48 -5.29 -12.65 2.18
CA GLU A 48 -5.45 -11.73 1.05
C GLU A 48 -6.74 -10.89 1.12
N GLU A 49 -7.88 -11.50 1.46
CA GLU A 49 -9.17 -10.79 1.58
C GLU A 49 -9.12 -9.67 2.62
N ARG A 50 -8.49 -9.92 3.78
CA ARG A 50 -8.36 -8.91 4.83
C ARG A 50 -7.38 -7.81 4.45
N LEU A 51 -6.34 -8.13 3.70
CA LEU A 51 -5.41 -7.15 3.14
C LEU A 51 -6.10 -6.26 2.09
N MET A 52 -6.92 -6.83 1.20
CA MET A 52 -7.70 -6.07 0.22
C MET A 52 -8.68 -5.12 0.88
N ALA A 53 -9.44 -5.60 1.86
CA ALA A 53 -10.40 -4.77 2.59
C ALA A 53 -9.70 -3.63 3.34
N TYR A 54 -8.56 -3.91 3.96
CA TYR A 54 -7.73 -2.89 4.60
C TYR A 54 -7.25 -1.84 3.59
N LEU A 55 -6.69 -2.29 2.45
CA LEU A 55 -6.13 -1.41 1.44
C LEU A 55 -7.17 -0.47 0.84
N HIS A 56 -8.36 -1.02 0.53
CA HIS A 56 -9.47 -0.25 -0.02
C HIS A 56 -9.92 0.85 0.95
N GLY A 57 -10.23 0.49 2.20
CA GLY A 57 -10.66 1.45 3.21
C GLY A 57 -9.58 2.48 3.57
N PHE A 58 -8.31 2.06 3.62
CA PHE A 58 -7.17 2.94 3.87
C PHE A 58 -7.02 3.98 2.76
N ALA A 59 -7.04 3.53 1.49
CA ALA A 59 -6.89 4.41 0.36
C ALA A 59 -8.09 5.35 0.26
N GLU A 60 -9.32 4.84 0.36
CA GLU A 60 -10.54 5.64 0.32
C GLU A 60 -10.54 6.76 1.39
N ASP A 61 -10.22 6.43 2.65
CA ASP A 61 -10.13 7.45 3.72
C ASP A 61 -9.03 8.49 3.44
N ALA A 62 -7.86 8.07 2.94
CA ALA A 62 -6.79 9.00 2.59
C ALA A 62 -7.21 9.98 1.48
N PHE A 63 -7.82 9.48 0.41
CA PHE A 63 -8.29 10.32 -0.70
C PHE A 63 -9.43 11.24 -0.28
N ASN A 64 -10.37 10.76 0.54
CA ASN A 64 -11.45 11.59 1.08
C ASN A 64 -10.92 12.73 1.97
N ARG A 65 -9.71 12.59 2.53
CA ARG A 65 -8.99 13.64 3.27
C ARG A 65 -8.10 14.53 2.38
N GLY A 66 -8.16 14.35 1.06
CA GLY A 66 -7.41 15.15 0.09
C GLY A 66 -5.95 14.73 -0.09
N TRP A 67 -5.57 13.51 0.31
CA TRP A 67 -4.25 12.98 0.00
C TRP A 67 -4.11 12.66 -1.49
N TRP A 68 -2.90 12.85 -2.04
CA TRP A 68 -2.53 12.47 -3.39
C TRP A 68 -1.11 11.85 -3.39
N PRO A 69 -0.81 10.86 -4.25
CA PRO A 69 0.47 10.15 -4.26
C PRO A 69 1.56 10.90 -5.06
N ASP A 70 1.83 12.15 -4.71
CA ASP A 70 2.86 12.99 -5.37
C ASP A 70 4.25 12.85 -4.74
N ASP A 71 4.34 12.50 -3.45
CA ASP A 71 5.58 12.21 -2.74
C ASP A 71 5.72 10.72 -2.41
N PRO A 72 6.67 9.99 -3.04
CA PRO A 72 6.97 8.59 -2.72
C PRO A 72 7.50 8.36 -1.29
N ARG A 73 7.86 9.44 -0.57
CA ARG A 73 8.26 9.40 0.85
C ARG A 73 7.08 9.56 1.79
N ASP A 74 5.90 9.89 1.28
CA ASP A 74 4.70 9.97 2.09
C ASP A 74 4.38 8.61 2.70
N TRP A 75 4.11 8.58 4.00
CA TRP A 75 3.86 7.34 4.71
C TRP A 75 2.63 6.58 4.17
N ARG A 76 1.65 7.26 3.56
CA ARG A 76 0.47 6.62 2.93
C ARG A 76 0.84 5.94 1.62
N PHE A 77 1.74 6.53 0.84
CA PHE A 77 2.32 5.88 -0.32
C PHE A 77 3.03 4.59 0.11
N VAL A 78 3.94 4.69 1.09
CA VAL A 78 4.69 3.51 1.58
C VAL A 78 3.76 2.46 2.18
N ARG A 79 2.68 2.87 2.86
CA ARG A 79 1.68 1.94 3.41
C ARG A 79 0.94 1.16 2.32
N ILE A 80 0.57 1.80 1.21
CA ILE A 80 -0.03 1.11 0.06
C ILE A 80 0.96 0.09 -0.52
N VAL A 81 2.21 0.50 -0.74
CA VAL A 81 3.27 -0.39 -1.25
C VAL A 81 3.48 -1.59 -0.32
N ALA A 82 3.48 -1.37 1.00
CA ALA A 82 3.62 -2.43 1.99
C ALA A 82 2.49 -3.46 1.92
N VAL A 83 1.23 -3.04 1.78
CA VAL A 83 0.11 -3.98 1.64
C VAL A 83 0.20 -4.74 0.32
N CYS A 84 0.52 -4.07 -0.79
CA CYS A 84 0.73 -4.73 -2.08
C CYS A 84 1.89 -5.73 -2.05
N TRP A 85 2.97 -5.43 -1.31
CA TRP A 85 4.07 -6.36 -1.07
C TRP A 85 3.62 -7.58 -0.26
N MET A 86 2.87 -7.39 0.84
CA MET A 86 2.34 -8.50 1.64
C MET A 86 1.41 -9.41 0.84
N MET A 87 0.60 -8.85 -0.06
CA MET A 87 -0.25 -9.63 -0.95
C MET A 87 0.54 -10.45 -1.97
N ARG A 88 1.70 -9.96 -2.44
CA ARG A 88 2.59 -10.68 -3.35
C ARG A 88 3.42 -11.75 -2.65
N ASP A 89 3.85 -11.51 -1.42
CA ASP A 89 4.64 -12.44 -0.62
C ASP A 89 3.79 -13.62 -0.08
N ALA A 90 2.47 -13.41 0.06
CA ALA A 90 1.52 -14.43 0.47
C ALA A 90 1.04 -15.36 -0.67
N ALA A 91 1.35 -15.04 -1.93
CA ALA A 91 0.95 -15.78 -3.13
C ALA A 91 2.02 -16.80 -3.56
#